data_AF-N1R162-F1
#
_entry.id   AF-N1R162-F1
#
_cell.length_a   1.000
_cell.length_b   1.000
_cell.length_c   1.000
_cell.angle_alpha   90.00
_cell.angle_beta   90.00
_cell.angle_gamma   90.00
#
_symmetry.space_group_name_H-M   'P 1'
#
loop_
_entity.id
_entity.type
_entity.pdbx_description
1 polymer ?
#
loop_
_entity_poly.entity_id
_entity_poly.type
_entity_poly.pdbx_seq_one_letter_code
_entity_poly.pdbx_strand_id
1 'polypeptide(L)'
;MLENTRKGTVPMRVLSLCEVDYDTVLSILKICDAMIRDYQGDEDKLQSSELVSCVDMAYDCINECGSELVDMPAVGALVNENNELAMLVKLNAALVAPHDISQ
;
A
#
# COMPACT_ATOMS: atom_id res chain seq x y z
N MET A 1 -15.24 17.82 -30.32
CA MET A 1 -13.94 17.12 -30.22
C MET A 1 -13.21 17.37 -28.90
N LEU A 2 -13.26 18.57 -28.29
CA LEU A 2 -12.59 18.85 -27.01
C LEU A 2 -13.05 18.00 -25.81
N GLU A 3 -14.34 17.65 -25.73
CA GLU A 3 -14.86 16.83 -24.62
C GLU A 3 -14.27 15.41 -24.58
N ASN A 4 -13.98 14.84 -25.76
CA ASN A 4 -13.39 13.50 -25.85
C ASN A 4 -11.91 13.50 -25.45
N THR A 5 -11.18 14.59 -25.73
CA THR A 5 -9.79 14.75 -25.27
C THR A 5 -9.73 14.84 -23.75
N ARG A 6 -10.67 15.57 -23.13
CA ARG A 6 -10.76 15.70 -21.67
C ARG A 6 -11.08 14.38 -20.97
N LYS A 7 -11.91 13.53 -21.59
CA LYS A 7 -12.23 12.18 -21.12
C LYS A 7 -11.06 11.19 -21.22
N GLY A 8 -10.10 11.41 -22.11
CA GLY A 8 -8.87 10.58 -22.18
C GLY A 8 -7.80 11.03 -21.18
N THR A 9 -7.72 12.33 -20.88
CA THR A 9 -6.70 12.89 -19.98
C THR A 9 -6.93 12.56 -18.50
N VAL A 10 -8.18 12.44 -18.05
CA VAL A 10 -8.49 12.15 -16.65
C VAL A 10 -8.12 10.71 -16.27
N PRO A 11 -8.53 9.67 -17.03
CA PRO A 11 -8.06 8.30 -16.85
C PRO A 11 -6.54 8.16 -16.84
N MET A 12 -5.86 8.79 -17.80
CA MET A 12 -4.42 8.71 -17.90
C MET A 12 -3.72 9.35 -16.69
N ARG A 13 -4.28 10.45 -16.18
CA ARG A 13 -3.78 11.09 -14.96
C ARG A 13 -3.95 10.19 -13.73
N VAL A 14 -5.12 9.59 -13.53
CA VAL A 14 -5.38 8.67 -12.40
C VAL A 14 -4.41 7.50 -12.44
N LEU A 15 -4.23 6.88 -13.62
CA LEU A 15 -3.28 5.78 -13.78
C LEU A 15 -1.83 6.19 -13.48
N SER A 16 -1.40 7.38 -13.90
CA SER A 16 -0.07 7.89 -13.56
C SER A 16 0.10 8.20 -12.07
N LEU A 17 -0.97 8.58 -11.36
CA LEU A 17 -0.91 8.75 -9.90
C LEU A 17 -0.78 7.39 -9.20
N CYS A 18 -1.60 6.42 -9.61
CA CYS A 18 -1.49 5.04 -9.11
C CYS A 18 -0.09 4.42 -9.33
N GLU A 19 0.56 4.71 -10.46
CA GLU A 19 1.94 4.28 -10.70
C GLU A 19 2.91 4.84 -9.66
N VAL A 20 2.78 6.13 -9.32
CA VAL A 20 3.57 6.78 -8.25
C VAL A 20 3.24 6.20 -6.88
N ASP A 21 1.98 5.93 -6.60
CA ASP A 21 1.54 5.32 -5.34
C ASP A 21 2.15 3.92 -5.18
N TYR A 22 2.14 3.10 -6.24
CA TYR A 22 2.74 1.76 -6.20
C TYR A 22 4.28 1.78 -6.08
N ASP A 23 4.96 2.72 -6.73
CA ASP A 23 6.40 2.94 -6.53
C ASP A 23 6.72 3.34 -5.07
N THR A 24 5.83 4.13 -4.47
CA THR A 24 5.91 4.52 -3.06
C THR A 24 5.67 3.32 -2.13
N VAL A 25 4.67 2.49 -2.41
CA VAL A 25 4.42 1.22 -1.69
C VAL A 25 5.66 0.33 -1.72
N LEU A 26 6.26 0.12 -2.90
CA LEU A 26 7.49 -0.68 -3.02
C LEU A 26 8.64 -0.12 -2.20
N SER A 27 8.77 1.20 -2.14
CA SER A 27 9.80 1.88 -1.36
C SER A 27 9.57 1.72 0.15
N ILE A 28 8.32 1.86 0.61
CA ILE A 28 7.93 1.64 2.00
C ILE A 28 8.16 0.18 2.40
N LEU A 29 7.71 -0.78 1.58
CA LEU A 29 7.87 -2.21 1.89
C LEU A 29 9.34 -2.62 2.03
N LYS A 30 10.26 -2.01 1.25
CA LYS A 30 11.71 -2.22 1.42
C LYS A 30 12.23 -1.70 2.76
N ILE A 31 11.68 -0.59 3.26
CA ILE A 31 12.01 -0.05 4.58
C ILE A 31 11.49 -1.00 5.66
N CYS A 32 10.24 -1.45 5.57
CA CYS A 32 9.67 -2.36 6.56
C CYS A 32 10.41 -3.70 6.60
N ASP A 33 10.83 -4.21 5.43
CA ASP A 33 11.63 -5.43 5.30
C ASP A 33 13.05 -5.27 5.90
N ALA A 34 13.66 -4.10 5.79
CA ALA A 34 14.90 -3.79 6.52
C ALA A 34 14.67 -3.79 8.05
N MET A 35 13.59 -3.15 8.52
CA MET A 35 13.22 -3.14 9.93
C MET A 35 12.96 -4.56 10.46
N ILE A 36 12.31 -5.45 9.69
CA ILE A 36 12.09 -6.85 10.07
C ILE A 36 13.41 -7.61 10.20
N ARG A 37 14.37 -7.41 9.29
CA ARG A 37 15.69 -8.03 9.38
C ARG A 37 16.48 -7.55 10.60
N ASP A 38 16.44 -6.25 10.86
CA ASP A 38 17.14 -5.66 12.00
C ASP A 38 16.50 -6.13 13.33
N TYR A 39 15.17 -6.32 13.36
CA TYR A 39 14.44 -6.92 14.48
C TYR A 39 14.91 -8.36 14.81
N GLN A 40 15.28 -9.16 13.82
CA GLN A 40 15.79 -10.52 14.06
C GLN A 40 17.20 -10.55 14.68
N GLY A 41 17.88 -9.40 14.79
CA GLY A 41 19.27 -9.28 15.24
C GLY A 41 19.48 -8.70 16.64
N ASP A 42 18.49 -8.00 17.23
CA ASP A 42 18.63 -7.30 18.50
C ASP A 42 17.40 -7.53 19.40
N GLU A 43 17.62 -8.07 20.62
CA GLU A 43 16.58 -8.20 21.65
C GLU A 43 16.07 -6.81 22.14
N ASP A 44 16.79 -5.73 21.80
CA ASP A 44 16.45 -4.37 22.18
C ASP A 44 15.85 -3.54 21.00
N LYS A 45 14.51 -3.60 20.92
CA LYS A 45 13.63 -2.44 20.67
C LYS A 45 13.70 -1.74 19.30
N LEU A 46 13.41 -2.46 18.21
CA LEU A 46 12.50 -1.86 17.23
C LEU A 46 11.10 -1.93 17.83
N GLN A 47 10.47 -0.78 18.08
CA GLN A 47 9.15 -0.79 18.69
C GLN A 47 8.20 -1.43 17.68
N SER A 48 7.53 -2.52 18.04
CA SER A 48 6.53 -3.18 17.17
C SER A 48 5.55 -2.15 16.56
N SER A 49 5.27 -1.04 17.25
CA SER A 49 4.51 0.11 16.74
C SER A 49 5.12 0.80 15.51
N GLU A 50 6.44 0.93 15.40
CA GLU A 50 7.12 1.52 14.24
C GLU A 50 7.01 0.61 13.02
N LEU A 51 7.14 -0.71 13.22
CA LEU A 51 6.99 -1.67 12.14
C LEU A 51 5.52 -1.77 11.67
N VAL A 52 4.56 -1.76 12.59
CA VAL A 52 3.13 -1.64 12.25
C VAL A 52 2.88 -0.36 11.45
N SER A 53 3.37 0.79 11.93
CA SER A 53 3.23 2.07 11.24
C SER A 53 3.86 2.06 9.84
N CYS A 54 4.98 1.36 9.65
CA CYS A 54 5.62 1.21 8.35
C CYS A 54 4.68 0.48 7.37
N VAL A 55 4.07 -0.61 7.80
CA VAL A 55 3.14 -1.37 6.96
C VAL A 55 1.84 -0.59 6.70
N ASP A 56 1.33 0.16 7.69
CA ASP A 56 0.14 1.00 7.52
C ASP A 56 0.35 2.10 6.47
N MET A 57 1.54 2.70 6.39
CA MET A 57 1.83 3.69 5.33
C MET A 57 1.75 3.09 3.92
N ALA A 58 2.18 1.83 3.74
CA ALA A 58 2.01 1.14 2.46
C ALA A 58 0.52 0.92 2.15
N TYR A 59 -0.29 0.61 3.17
CA TYR A 59 -1.72 0.42 3.02
C TYR A 59 -2.44 1.72 2.61
N ASP A 60 -2.03 2.86 3.17
CA ASP A 60 -2.60 4.17 2.85
C ASP A 60 -2.38 4.53 1.37
N CYS A 61 -1.17 4.35 0.84
CA CYS A 61 -0.90 4.58 -0.60
C CYS A 61 -1.76 3.69 -1.51
N ILE A 62 -2.01 2.43 -1.12
CA ILE A 62 -2.88 1.52 -1.88
C ILE A 62 -4.34 2.01 -1.86
N ASN A 63 -4.81 2.58 -0.75
CA ASN A 63 -6.15 3.15 -0.67
C ASN A 63 -6.29 4.45 -1.47
N GLU A 64 -5.25 5.29 -1.50
CA GLU A 64 -5.25 6.51 -2.30
C GLU A 64 -5.48 6.18 -3.77
N CYS A 65 -4.65 5.31 -4.37
CA CYS A 65 -4.89 4.81 -5.72
C CYS A 65 -6.27 4.13 -5.86
N GLY A 66 -6.61 3.23 -4.92
CA GLY A 66 -7.89 2.51 -4.95
C GLY A 66 -9.10 3.44 -5.01
N SER A 67 -9.08 4.55 -4.26
CA SER A 67 -10.17 5.53 -4.21
C SER A 67 -10.38 6.24 -5.55
N GLU A 68 -9.29 6.53 -6.27
CA GLU A 68 -9.33 7.15 -7.60
C GLU A 68 -9.78 6.16 -8.69
N LEU A 69 -9.54 4.86 -8.51
CA LEU A 69 -9.92 3.82 -9.46
C LEU A 69 -11.42 3.48 -9.44
N VAL A 70 -12.14 3.71 -8.33
CA VAL A 70 -13.58 3.40 -8.19
C VAL A 70 -14.43 4.11 -9.26
N ASP A 71 -14.00 5.29 -9.69
CA ASP A 71 -14.69 6.10 -10.69
C ASP A 71 -14.36 5.67 -12.14
N MET A 72 -13.62 4.57 -12.33
CA MET A 72 -13.12 4.12 -13.62
C MET A 72 -13.55 2.68 -13.97
N PRO A 73 -14.73 2.49 -14.61
CA PRO A 73 -15.24 1.16 -14.96
C PRO A 73 -14.34 0.36 -15.91
N ALA A 74 -13.51 1.04 -16.71
CA ALA A 74 -12.65 0.42 -17.71
C ALA A 74 -11.41 -0.30 -17.12
N VAL A 75 -11.11 -0.12 -15.83
CA VAL A 75 -9.92 -0.65 -15.17
C VAL A 75 -10.26 -1.67 -14.08
N GLY A 76 -11.38 -2.39 -14.22
CA GLY A 76 -11.87 -3.36 -13.23
C GLY A 76 -10.85 -4.42 -12.81
N ALA A 77 -9.95 -4.84 -13.72
CA ALA A 77 -8.85 -5.72 -13.35
C ALA A 77 -7.90 -5.07 -12.34
N LEU A 78 -7.47 -3.82 -12.57
CA LEU A 78 -6.58 -3.08 -11.67
C LEU A 78 -7.23 -2.84 -10.30
N VAL A 79 -8.54 -2.58 -10.25
CA VAL A 79 -9.28 -2.46 -8.98
C VAL A 79 -9.16 -3.76 -8.15
N ASN A 80 -9.31 -4.92 -8.80
CA ASN A 80 -9.19 -6.21 -8.11
C ASN A 80 -7.76 -6.43 -7.60
N GLU A 81 -6.75 -6.20 -8.45
CA GLU A 81 -5.34 -6.32 -8.05
C GLU A 81 -5.00 -5.38 -6.89
N ASN A 82 -5.50 -4.14 -6.90
CA ASN A 82 -5.32 -3.19 -5.82
C ASN A 82 -5.93 -3.69 -4.50
N ASN A 83 -7.13 -4.29 -4.56
CA ASN A 83 -7.79 -4.86 -3.40
C ASN A 83 -7.03 -6.07 -2.84
N GLU A 84 -6.52 -6.94 -3.70
CA GLU A 84 -5.70 -8.09 -3.30
C GLU A 84 -4.39 -7.64 -2.63
N LEU A 85 -3.72 -6.63 -3.21
CA LEU A 85 -2.54 -6.02 -2.60
C LEU A 85 -2.86 -5.40 -1.23
N ALA A 86 -3.99 -4.69 -1.12
CA ALA A 86 -4.45 -4.10 0.15
C ALA A 86 -4.67 -5.18 1.23
N MET A 87 -5.20 -6.35 0.85
CA MET A 87 -5.35 -7.49 1.75
C MET A 87 -4.02 -8.07 2.21
N LEU A 88 -3.02 -8.16 1.32
CA LEU A 88 -1.68 -8.63 1.67
C LEU A 88 -0.98 -7.68 2.65
N VAL A 89 -1.11 -6.38 2.46
CA VAL A 89 -0.53 -5.40 3.39
C VAL A 89 -1.24 -5.43 4.75
N LYS A 90 -2.57 -5.56 4.79
CA LYS A 90 -3.32 -5.79 6.03
C LYS A 90 -2.87 -7.06 6.77
N LEU A 91 -2.63 -8.14 6.05
CA LEU A 91 -2.10 -9.38 6.63
C LEU A 91 -0.73 -9.12 7.27
N ASN A 92 0.16 -8.39 6.59
CA ASN A 92 1.46 -8.02 7.14
C ASN A 92 1.32 -7.17 8.41
N ALA A 93 0.40 -6.20 8.44
CA ALA A 93 0.16 -5.37 9.62
C ALA A 93 -0.28 -6.22 10.82
N ALA A 94 -1.16 -7.20 10.58
CA ALA A 94 -1.60 -8.14 11.62
C ALA A 94 -0.47 -9.04 12.13
N LEU A 95 0.48 -9.44 11.28
CA LEU A 95 1.63 -10.28 11.66
C LEU A 95 2.69 -9.54 12.48
N VAL A 96 2.84 -8.23 12.26
CA VAL A 96 3.84 -7.40 12.96
C VAL A 96 3.27 -6.69 14.19
N ALA A 97 1.95 -6.78 14.39
CA ALA A 97 1.27 -6.22 15.55
C ALA A 97 1.79 -6.84 16.85
N PRO A 98 1.82 -6.09 17.96
CA PRO A 98 2.16 -6.65 19.25
C PRO A 98 1.16 -7.74 19.62
N HIS A 99 1.66 -8.94 19.91
CA HIS A 99 0.85 -10.03 20.43
C HIS A 99 1.19 -10.23 21.91
N ASP A 100 0.19 -10.11 22.79
CA ASP A 100 0.33 -10.58 24.17
C ASP A 100 0.39 -12.12 24.14
N ILE A 101 1.59 -12.68 24.28
CA ILE A 101 1.81 -14.14 24.38
C ILE A 101 1.65 -14.61 25.84
N SER A 102 0.99 -13.82 26.68
CA SER A 102 0.70 -14.16 28.07
C SER A 102 -0.50 -15.13 28.12
N GLN A 103 -0.25 -16.43 27.94
CA GLN A 103 -1.16 -17.52 28.36
C GLN A 103 -0.51 -18.36 29.45
#